data_AF-A0A2V8QGJ6-F1
#
_entry.id   AF-A0A2V8QGJ6-F1
#
_cell.length_a   1.000
_cell.length_b   1.000
_cell.length_c   1.000
_cell.angle_alpha   90.00
_cell.angle_beta   90.00
_cell.angle_gamma   90.00
#
_symmetry.space_group_name_H-M   'P 1'
#
loop_
_entity.id
_entity.type
_entity.pdbx_description
1 polymer ?
#
loop_
_entity_poly.entity_id
_entity_poly.type
_entity_poly.pdbx_seq_one_letter_code
_entity_poly.pdbx_strand_id
1 'polypeptide(L)'
;MLTILLIAYLVFAPASFAQTSRPSRNGAHSASTREVFTAADRRAVERAIGATCAERIRDPQGSVPIDEMQARPSLPVNNPEALAGARRAERLLPVTRKLVINAIIQLAKEYDLYNTGVSRARINSATARVDSVKRVKADVDARDNASVALREPRTIEFGTIFLAGLRSDEAMISVLAHELTHIASGQSDALRPLFRAIGRRAAARTGLRIQGQRAEELSCDLVGALAARQFINQTGSWEPLPRRIARAFEHNCVDDDASDEDHLSPRNTIRALFTLDVSLASELAAATIGTNVIRSSATALTPSASRF
;
A
#
# COMPACT_ATOMS: atom_id res chain seq x y z
N MET A 1 6.83 48.97 -58.81
CA MET A 1 7.58 48.79 -57.55
C MET A 1 7.39 47.35 -57.10
N LEU A 2 8.50 46.73 -56.69
CA LEU A 2 8.68 45.43 -56.02
C LEU A 2 8.39 44.11 -56.78
N THR A 3 9.49 43.50 -57.16
CA THR A 3 9.79 42.08 -57.43
C THR A 3 9.76 41.22 -56.16
N ILE A 4 9.59 39.88 -56.34
CA ILE A 4 10.18 38.70 -55.63
C ILE A 4 9.17 37.52 -55.75
N LEU A 5 9.26 36.64 -56.76
CA LEU A 5 10.00 35.35 -56.84
C LEU A 5 9.80 34.41 -55.63
N LEU A 6 8.97 33.36 -55.75
CA LEU A 6 9.29 31.97 -56.17
C LEU A 6 10.12 31.17 -55.15
N ILE A 7 9.65 29.97 -54.77
CA ILE A 7 10.33 28.67 -54.91
C ILE A 7 9.59 27.59 -54.11
N ALA A 8 9.26 26.50 -54.80
CA ALA A 8 8.78 25.23 -54.26
C ALA A 8 9.91 24.44 -53.60
N TYR A 9 9.58 23.67 -52.54
CA TYR A 9 10.37 22.49 -52.18
C TYR A 9 9.47 21.33 -51.76
N LEU A 10 9.51 20.30 -52.61
CA LEU A 10 9.27 18.90 -52.28
C LEU A 10 10.24 18.46 -51.16
N VAL A 11 9.72 17.80 -50.13
CA VAL A 11 10.53 16.91 -49.28
C VAL A 11 9.84 15.54 -49.16
N PHE A 12 10.54 14.59 -49.75
CA PHE A 12 10.49 13.15 -49.65
C PHE A 12 10.09 12.60 -48.26
N ALA A 13 9.08 11.73 -48.22
CA ALA A 13 8.95 10.73 -47.16
C ALA A 13 9.55 9.40 -47.69
N PRO A 14 10.57 8.81 -47.04
CA PRO A 14 11.07 7.50 -47.42
C PRO A 14 10.13 6.40 -46.95
N ALA A 15 9.96 5.40 -47.79
CA ALA A 15 9.33 4.13 -47.45
C ALA A 15 10.29 3.21 -46.65
N SER A 16 9.67 2.33 -45.86
CA SER A 16 10.16 1.02 -45.39
C SER A 16 11.21 0.98 -44.28
N PHE A 17 10.84 0.37 -43.15
CA PHE A 17 11.31 -0.99 -42.78
C PHE A 17 10.30 -1.65 -41.83
N ALA A 18 9.64 -2.69 -42.33
CA ALA A 18 8.99 -3.70 -41.50
C ALA A 18 10.08 -4.43 -40.70
N GLN A 19 10.11 -4.26 -39.38
CA GLN A 19 10.89 -5.14 -38.52
C GLN A 19 10.09 -6.41 -38.25
N THR A 20 10.54 -7.44 -38.94
CA THR A 20 10.26 -8.85 -38.73
C THR A 20 10.28 -9.24 -37.26
N SER A 21 9.22 -9.95 -36.87
CA SER A 21 9.09 -10.71 -35.63
C SER A 21 10.28 -11.65 -35.46
N ARG A 22 11.23 -11.28 -34.59
CA ARG A 22 12.18 -12.25 -34.02
C ARG A 22 11.71 -12.62 -32.61
N PRO A 23 11.43 -13.90 -32.33
CA PRO A 23 11.17 -14.33 -30.97
C PRO A 23 12.48 -14.25 -30.19
N SER A 24 12.64 -13.21 -29.39
CA SER A 24 13.70 -13.16 -28.39
C SER A 24 13.40 -14.23 -27.34
N ARG A 25 14.01 -15.40 -27.53
CA ARG A 25 14.29 -16.37 -26.47
C ARG A 25 15.26 -15.69 -25.49
N ASN A 26 14.73 -15.02 -24.48
CA ASN A 26 15.52 -14.53 -23.36
C ASN A 26 15.03 -15.17 -22.07
N GLY A 27 15.95 -15.92 -21.48
CA GLY A 27 16.12 -16.03 -20.03
C GLY A 27 15.08 -16.87 -19.31
N ALA A 28 15.43 -18.13 -19.07
CA ALA A 28 14.96 -18.83 -17.88
C ALA A 28 15.36 -17.98 -16.66
N HIS A 29 14.43 -17.15 -16.17
CA HIS A 29 14.56 -16.55 -14.87
C HIS A 29 14.58 -17.71 -13.88
N SER A 30 15.71 -17.84 -13.17
CA SER A 30 15.85 -18.70 -12.00
C SER A 30 14.89 -18.18 -10.94
N ALA A 31 13.62 -18.58 -11.06
CA ALA A 31 12.68 -18.49 -9.97
C ALA A 31 13.24 -19.39 -8.87
N SER A 32 13.78 -18.80 -7.81
CA SER A 32 13.70 -19.46 -6.52
C SER A 32 12.28 -20.02 -6.40
N THR A 33 12.19 -21.30 -6.05
CA THR A 33 10.99 -22.13 -6.06
C THR A 33 9.78 -21.28 -5.66
N ARG A 34 8.96 -20.87 -6.64
CA ARG A 34 7.80 -20.01 -6.37
C ARG A 34 6.93 -20.75 -5.35
N GLU A 35 6.91 -20.28 -4.12
CA GLU A 35 6.08 -20.86 -3.07
C GLU A 35 4.65 -21.00 -3.59
N VAL A 36 4.19 -22.25 -3.62
CA VAL A 36 2.86 -22.60 -4.09
C VAL A 36 1.88 -22.02 -3.08
N PHE A 37 0.98 -21.14 -3.55
CA PHE A 37 -0.07 -20.58 -2.71
C PHE A 37 -1.16 -21.63 -2.49
N THR A 38 -1.24 -22.15 -1.26
CA THR A 38 -2.03 -23.32 -0.90
C THR A 38 -3.43 -22.97 -0.42
N ALA A 39 -4.29 -24.00 -0.25
CA ALA A 39 -5.58 -23.83 0.40
C ALA A 39 -5.47 -23.42 1.88
N ALA A 40 -4.36 -23.77 2.55
CA ALA A 40 -4.11 -23.35 3.92
C ALA A 40 -3.82 -21.83 3.98
N ASP A 41 -3.04 -21.33 3.02
CA ASP A 41 -2.73 -19.90 2.91
C ASP A 41 -4.00 -19.09 2.67
N ARG A 42 -4.89 -19.55 1.77
CA ARG A 42 -6.20 -18.92 1.54
C ARG A 42 -7.02 -18.81 2.83
N ARG A 43 -7.05 -19.87 3.65
CA ARG A 43 -7.75 -19.83 4.94
C ARG A 43 -7.08 -18.88 5.93
N ALA A 44 -5.75 -18.80 5.94
CA ALA A 44 -5.03 -17.84 6.77
C ALA A 44 -5.38 -16.41 6.39
N VAL A 45 -5.43 -16.10 5.08
CA VAL A 45 -5.81 -14.80 4.54
C VAL A 45 -7.22 -14.42 4.95
N GLU A 46 -8.23 -15.26 4.72
CA GLU A 46 -9.61 -14.92 5.08
C GLU A 46 -9.79 -14.73 6.60
N ARG A 47 -9.09 -15.52 7.43
CA ARG A 47 -9.07 -15.30 8.88
C ARG A 47 -8.41 -13.99 9.26
N ALA A 48 -7.32 -13.62 8.60
CA ALA A 48 -6.63 -12.36 8.84
C ALA A 48 -7.53 -11.16 8.51
N ILE A 49 -8.24 -11.20 7.38
CA ILE A 49 -9.21 -10.16 7.00
C ILE A 49 -10.29 -10.02 8.08
N GLY A 50 -10.89 -11.14 8.51
CA GLY A 50 -11.89 -11.15 9.57
C GLY A 50 -11.35 -10.61 10.90
N ALA A 51 -10.11 -10.99 11.27
CA ALA A 51 -9.45 -10.51 12.49
C ALA A 51 -9.19 -9.00 12.44
N THR A 52 -8.68 -8.47 11.32
CA THR A 52 -8.47 -7.03 11.10
C THR A 52 -9.78 -6.25 11.30
N CYS A 53 -10.84 -6.64 10.59
CA CYS A 53 -12.10 -5.91 10.67
C CYS A 53 -12.80 -6.06 12.04
N ALA A 54 -12.55 -7.16 12.76
CA ALA A 54 -13.01 -7.33 14.13
C ALA A 54 -12.19 -6.51 15.16
N GLU A 55 -10.88 -6.32 14.96
CA GLU A 55 -10.07 -5.41 15.80
C GLU A 55 -10.53 -3.96 15.62
N ARG A 56 -10.80 -3.51 14.39
CA ARG A 56 -11.32 -2.16 14.10
C ARG A 56 -12.45 -1.74 15.04
N ILE A 57 -13.45 -2.61 15.21
CA ILE A 57 -14.65 -2.33 16.01
C ILE A 57 -14.31 -2.15 17.49
N ARG A 58 -13.24 -2.79 17.97
CA ARG A 58 -12.83 -2.84 19.38
C ARG A 58 -11.72 -1.85 19.71
N ASP A 59 -11.03 -1.32 18.70
CA ASP A 59 -9.88 -0.47 18.87
C ASP A 59 -10.27 1.02 18.84
N PRO A 60 -10.12 1.77 19.95
CA PRO A 60 -10.41 3.20 19.96
C PRO A 60 -9.48 4.02 19.04
N GLN A 61 -8.31 3.49 18.70
CA GLN A 61 -7.39 4.11 17.73
C GLN A 61 -7.56 3.54 16.32
N GLY A 62 -8.56 2.69 16.11
CA GLY A 62 -8.81 2.09 14.81
C GLY A 62 -9.17 3.14 13.77
N SER A 63 -8.80 2.87 12.52
CA SER A 63 -9.10 3.77 11.41
C SER A 63 -10.60 3.78 11.10
N VAL A 64 -11.11 4.94 10.71
CA VAL A 64 -12.45 5.03 10.12
C VAL A 64 -12.41 4.33 8.74
N PRO A 65 -13.39 3.49 8.38
CA PRO A 65 -13.50 2.92 7.03
C PRO A 65 -13.61 4.00 5.94
N ILE A 66 -13.06 3.73 4.76
CA ILE A 66 -13.01 4.75 3.69
C ILE A 66 -14.39 5.15 3.17
N ASP A 67 -15.34 4.21 3.09
CA ASP A 67 -16.74 4.48 2.72
C ASP A 67 -17.45 5.39 3.75
N GLU A 68 -17.20 5.16 5.04
CA GLU A 68 -17.66 6.07 6.09
C GLU A 68 -17.03 7.47 5.98
N MET A 69 -15.75 7.57 5.57
CA MET A 69 -15.11 8.88 5.35
C MET A 69 -15.72 9.60 4.13
N GLN A 70 -15.98 8.87 3.03
CA GLN A 70 -16.58 9.39 1.79
C GLN A 70 -17.99 9.95 2.00
N ALA A 71 -18.78 9.28 2.83
CA ALA A 71 -20.13 9.70 3.18
C ALA A 71 -20.18 11.01 3.99
N ARG A 72 -19.06 11.44 4.58
CA ARG A 72 -18.98 12.63 5.44
C ARG A 72 -18.56 13.87 4.66
N PRO A 73 -19.04 15.07 5.06
CA PRO A 73 -18.52 16.32 4.51
C PRO A 73 -17.06 16.52 4.92
N SER A 74 -16.29 17.25 4.10
CA SER A 74 -14.93 17.66 4.47
C SER A 74 -14.92 18.45 5.77
N LEU A 75 -13.83 18.30 6.52
CA LEU A 75 -13.59 19.09 7.72
C LEU A 75 -12.82 20.37 7.36
N PRO A 76 -13.05 21.49 8.05
CA PRO A 76 -12.21 22.66 7.87
C PRO A 76 -10.77 22.37 8.32
N VAL A 77 -9.78 23.04 7.73
CA VAL A 77 -8.34 22.83 8.04
C VAL A 77 -7.99 23.03 9.52
N ASN A 78 -8.77 23.82 10.24
CA ASN A 78 -8.57 24.09 11.67
C ASN A 78 -9.34 23.14 12.59
N ASN A 79 -10.01 22.11 12.05
CA ASN A 79 -10.67 21.09 12.85
C ASN A 79 -9.65 20.38 13.76
N PRO A 80 -9.94 20.18 15.06
CA PRO A 80 -8.99 19.59 16.00
C PRO A 80 -8.49 18.19 15.60
N GLU A 81 -9.35 17.34 15.04
CA GLU A 81 -9.00 15.99 14.60
C GLU A 81 -8.11 16.03 13.36
N ALA A 82 -8.45 16.86 12.37
CA ALA A 82 -7.64 17.07 11.18
C ALA A 82 -6.24 17.64 11.54
N LEU A 83 -6.17 18.60 12.46
CA LEU A 83 -4.90 19.14 12.97
C LEU A 83 -4.07 18.10 13.73
N ALA A 84 -4.71 17.23 14.52
CA ALA A 84 -4.03 16.12 15.18
C ALA A 84 -3.46 15.14 14.15
N GLY A 85 -4.23 14.80 13.12
CA GLY A 85 -3.79 13.98 11.99
C GLY A 85 -2.61 14.60 11.24
N ALA A 86 -2.69 15.89 10.88
CA ALA A 86 -1.62 16.61 10.19
C ALA A 86 -0.31 16.60 11.01
N ARG A 87 -0.38 16.89 12.31
CA ARG A 87 0.78 16.85 13.21
C ARG A 87 1.37 15.44 13.32
N ARG A 88 0.52 14.41 13.36
CA ARG A 88 0.97 13.00 13.33
C ARG A 88 1.71 12.71 12.02
N ALA A 89 1.14 13.10 10.88
CA ALA A 89 1.73 12.90 9.57
C ALA A 89 3.10 13.58 9.44
N GLU A 90 3.21 14.85 9.84
CA GLU A 90 4.47 15.60 9.85
C GLU A 90 5.53 14.95 10.75
N ARG A 91 5.14 14.53 11.96
CA ARG A 91 6.04 13.84 12.90
C ARG A 91 6.57 12.52 12.34
N LEU A 92 5.71 11.77 11.65
CA LEU A 92 6.03 10.43 11.13
C LEU A 92 6.71 10.43 9.76
N LEU A 93 6.61 11.53 9.00
CA LEU A 93 7.19 11.61 7.66
C LEU A 93 8.70 11.26 7.64
N PRO A 94 9.57 11.77 8.53
CA PRO A 94 10.99 11.43 8.49
C PRO A 94 11.32 9.96 8.69
N VAL A 95 10.61 9.26 9.59
CA VAL A 95 10.81 7.82 9.79
C VAL A 95 10.22 7.03 8.62
N THR A 96 9.06 7.44 8.10
CA THR A 96 8.40 6.78 6.98
C THR A 96 9.25 6.80 5.72
N ARG A 97 9.94 7.91 5.41
CA ARG A 97 10.89 7.98 4.28
C ARG A 97 11.94 6.86 4.34
N LYS A 98 12.53 6.63 5.52
CA LYS A 98 13.53 5.57 5.71
C LYS A 98 12.92 4.18 5.52
N LEU A 99 11.72 3.97 6.07
CA LEU A 99 11.00 2.70 5.96
C LEU A 99 10.64 2.36 4.51
N VAL A 100 10.13 3.34 3.74
CA VAL A 100 9.81 3.20 2.31
C VAL A 100 11.06 2.86 1.49
N ILE A 101 12.17 3.58 1.72
CA ILE A 101 13.44 3.30 1.03
C ILE A 101 13.86 1.84 1.26
N ASN A 102 13.79 1.37 2.51
CA ASN A 102 14.15 0.00 2.86
C ASN A 102 13.19 -1.02 2.20
N ALA A 103 11.89 -0.77 2.23
CA ALA A 103 10.88 -1.65 1.62
C ALA A 103 11.06 -1.75 0.10
N ILE A 104 11.28 -0.64 -0.60
CA ILE A 104 11.55 -0.65 -2.05
C ILE A 104 12.80 -1.45 -2.38
N ILE A 105 13.89 -1.27 -1.62
CA ILE A 105 15.13 -2.03 -1.83
C ILE A 105 14.91 -3.52 -1.54
N GLN A 106 14.21 -3.86 -0.47
CA GLN A 106 13.88 -5.25 -0.12
C GLN A 106 13.08 -5.91 -1.23
N LEU A 107 11.98 -5.29 -1.68
CA LEU A 107 11.15 -5.81 -2.76
C LEU A 107 11.94 -5.91 -4.08
N ALA A 108 12.73 -4.90 -4.42
CA ALA A 108 13.56 -4.95 -5.63
C ALA A 108 14.56 -6.11 -5.61
N LYS A 109 15.10 -6.48 -4.44
CA LYS A 109 15.94 -7.67 -4.29
C LYS A 109 15.13 -8.96 -4.40
N GLU A 110 13.98 -9.04 -3.73
CA GLU A 110 13.09 -10.21 -3.76
C GLU A 110 12.64 -10.57 -5.18
N TYR A 111 12.39 -9.57 -6.03
CA TYR A 111 11.98 -9.76 -7.42
C TYR A 111 13.15 -9.77 -8.42
N ASP A 112 14.40 -9.89 -7.94
CA ASP A 112 15.64 -9.88 -8.77
C ASP A 112 15.82 -8.64 -9.65
N LEU A 113 15.21 -7.52 -9.26
CA LEU A 113 15.31 -6.23 -9.95
C LEU A 113 16.45 -5.36 -9.43
N TYR A 114 17.27 -5.82 -8.47
CA TYR A 114 18.36 -5.03 -7.90
C TYR A 114 19.77 -5.39 -8.44
N ASN A 115 19.87 -6.52 -9.15
CA ASN A 115 21.16 -7.13 -9.49
C ASN A 115 21.82 -6.58 -10.76
N THR A 116 21.09 -5.81 -11.59
CA THR A 116 21.64 -5.17 -12.79
C THR A 116 22.00 -3.70 -12.52
N GLY A 117 23.03 -3.17 -13.20
CA GLY A 117 23.46 -1.78 -13.04
C GLY A 117 22.36 -0.76 -13.37
N VAL A 118 21.60 -1.00 -14.45
CA VAL A 118 20.48 -0.13 -14.87
C VAL A 118 19.36 -0.14 -13.84
N SER A 119 18.95 -1.31 -13.35
CA SER A 119 17.86 -1.36 -12.38
C SER A 119 18.28 -0.78 -11.02
N ARG A 120 19.53 -1.00 -10.58
CA ARG A 120 20.07 -0.38 -9.37
C ARG A 120 20.06 1.15 -9.46
N ALA A 121 20.46 1.72 -10.60
CA ALA A 121 20.42 3.17 -10.80
C ALA A 121 18.98 3.73 -10.71
N ARG A 122 17.99 3.00 -11.26
CA ARG A 122 16.56 3.37 -11.13
C ARG A 122 16.08 3.34 -9.69
N ILE A 123 16.42 2.28 -8.94
CA ILE A 123 16.07 2.18 -7.52
C ILE A 123 16.73 3.30 -6.71
N ASN A 124 18.01 3.59 -6.93
CA ASN A 124 18.70 4.70 -6.24
C ASN A 124 18.06 6.06 -6.56
N SER A 125 17.62 6.27 -7.80
CA SER A 125 16.91 7.49 -8.18
C SER A 125 15.54 7.58 -7.50
N ALA A 126 14.83 6.45 -7.38
CA ALA A 126 13.56 6.37 -6.68
C ALA A 126 13.71 6.70 -5.18
N THR A 127 14.72 6.14 -4.51
CA THR A 127 14.98 6.39 -3.09
C THR A 127 15.41 7.83 -2.81
N ALA A 128 16.18 8.45 -3.72
CA ALA A 128 16.53 9.86 -3.63
C ALA A 128 15.31 10.79 -3.74
N ARG A 129 14.31 10.45 -4.57
CA ARG A 129 13.05 11.21 -4.64
C ARG A 129 12.28 11.15 -3.32
N VAL A 130 12.16 9.95 -2.73
CA VAL A 130 11.52 9.76 -1.42
C VAL A 130 12.18 10.66 -0.36
N ASP A 131 13.51 10.69 -0.28
CA ASP A 131 14.23 11.50 0.72
C ASP A 131 14.07 13.02 0.53
N SER A 132 13.70 13.44 -0.68
CA SER A 132 13.47 14.84 -1.01
C SER A 132 12.15 15.41 -0.47
N VAL A 133 11.21 14.56 -0.02
CA VAL A 133 9.90 14.97 0.50
C VAL A 133 10.04 15.65 1.86
N LYS A 134 9.51 16.86 2.00
CA LYS A 134 9.78 17.72 3.17
C LYS A 134 8.57 17.97 4.06
N ARG A 135 7.36 17.92 3.53
CA ARG A 135 6.17 18.34 4.28
C ARG A 135 4.92 17.58 3.90
N VAL A 136 3.96 17.62 4.81
CA VAL A 136 2.57 17.24 4.60
C VAL A 136 1.74 18.52 4.61
N LYS A 137 0.71 18.60 3.78
CA LYS A 137 -0.23 19.73 3.74
C LYS A 137 -1.64 19.19 3.87
N ALA A 138 -2.41 19.73 4.81
CA ALA A 138 -3.85 19.45 4.89
C ALA A 138 -4.59 20.22 3.79
N ASP A 139 -5.51 19.55 3.10
CA ASP A 139 -6.33 20.09 2.04
C ASP A 139 -7.80 19.67 2.25
N VAL A 140 -8.72 20.63 2.20
CA VAL A 140 -10.16 20.38 2.41
C VAL A 140 -10.76 19.70 1.17
N ASP A 141 -10.23 20.02 -0.01
CA ASP A 141 -10.78 19.60 -1.29
C ASP A 141 -10.34 18.16 -1.62
N ALA A 142 -9.25 17.68 -1.01
CA ALA A 142 -8.79 16.30 -1.13
C ALA A 142 -9.64 15.27 -0.33
N ARG A 143 -10.56 15.73 0.53
CA ARG A 143 -11.53 14.90 1.27
C ARG A 143 -10.94 13.67 1.98
N ASP A 144 -11.28 12.46 1.53
CA ASP A 144 -10.89 11.15 2.06
C ASP A 144 -9.61 10.61 1.40
N ASN A 145 -8.95 11.42 0.58
CA ASN A 145 -7.79 11.00 -0.21
C ASN A 145 -6.48 11.66 0.26
N ALA A 146 -5.36 11.04 -0.08
CA ALA A 146 -4.04 11.64 -0.08
C ALA A 146 -3.50 11.67 -1.51
N SER A 147 -2.67 12.64 -1.84
CA SER A 147 -2.11 12.70 -3.19
C SER A 147 -0.80 13.45 -3.26
N VAL A 148 -0.09 13.20 -4.35
CA VAL A 148 1.19 13.83 -4.66
C VAL A 148 1.17 14.42 -6.06
N ALA A 149 1.38 15.73 -6.17
CA ALA A 149 1.61 16.35 -7.46
C ALA A 149 3.04 16.02 -7.92
N LEU A 150 3.20 15.14 -8.93
CA LEU A 150 4.53 14.73 -9.40
C LEU A 150 5.40 15.88 -9.97
N ARG A 151 4.79 17.04 -10.27
CA ARG A 151 5.52 18.27 -10.64
C ARG A 151 6.16 18.96 -9.42
N GLU A 152 5.57 18.79 -8.25
CA GLU A 152 6.05 19.30 -6.96
C GLU A 152 6.16 18.15 -5.93
N PRO A 153 7.05 17.16 -6.15
CA PRO A 153 7.08 15.91 -5.40
C PRO A 153 7.69 16.07 -3.99
N ARG A 154 7.56 17.25 -3.37
CA ARG A 154 8.10 17.56 -2.04
C ARG A 154 7.03 17.70 -0.98
N THR A 155 5.76 17.70 -1.39
CA THR A 155 4.59 17.84 -0.53
C THR A 155 3.67 16.66 -0.76
N ILE A 156 3.18 16.06 0.31
CA ILE A 156 2.03 15.14 0.25
C ILE A 156 0.82 15.94 0.73
N GLU A 157 -0.22 16.00 -0.09
CA GLU A 157 -1.47 16.65 0.26
C GLU A 157 -2.41 15.61 0.83
N PHE A 158 -3.01 15.91 1.98
CA PHE A 158 -3.93 15.03 2.66
C PHE A 158 -5.27 15.72 2.87
N GLY A 159 -6.32 15.02 2.48
CA GLY A 159 -7.68 15.34 2.80
C GLY A 159 -7.92 15.47 4.31
N THR A 160 -8.63 16.52 4.74
CA THR A 160 -8.85 16.78 6.17
C THR A 160 -9.66 15.70 6.88
N ILE A 161 -10.65 15.09 6.19
CA ILE A 161 -11.42 13.98 6.77
C ILE A 161 -10.54 12.71 6.80
N PHE A 162 -9.63 12.52 5.85
CA PHE A 162 -8.69 11.42 5.87
C PHE A 162 -7.71 11.51 7.05
N LEU A 163 -7.14 12.70 7.30
CA LEU A 163 -6.29 12.96 8.46
C LEU A 163 -6.99 12.67 9.79
N ALA A 164 -8.27 13.02 9.90
CA ALA A 164 -9.08 12.74 11.08
C ALA A 164 -9.41 11.24 11.23
N GLY A 165 -9.61 10.55 10.10
CA GLY A 165 -9.95 9.12 10.06
C GLY A 165 -8.77 8.19 10.36
N LEU A 166 -7.54 8.59 10.04
CA LEU A 166 -6.31 7.84 10.34
C LEU A 166 -5.83 8.12 11.77
N ARG A 167 -6.33 7.36 12.74
CA ARG A 167 -6.17 7.69 14.18
C ARG A 167 -4.88 7.18 14.83
N SER A 168 -4.18 6.24 14.20
CA SER A 168 -2.94 5.66 14.74
C SER A 168 -1.70 6.02 13.93
N ASP A 169 -0.52 5.78 14.51
CA ASP A 169 0.75 5.95 13.82
C ASP A 169 0.95 4.91 12.72
N GLU A 170 0.49 3.67 12.92
CA GLU A 170 0.55 2.59 11.93
C GLU A 170 -0.31 2.90 10.70
N ALA A 171 -1.54 3.38 10.90
CA ALA A 171 -2.43 3.80 9.83
C ALA A 171 -1.82 4.96 9.02
N MET A 172 -1.29 5.97 9.73
CA MET A 172 -0.65 7.12 9.10
C MET A 172 0.62 6.75 8.33
N ILE A 173 1.47 5.87 8.88
CA ILE A 173 2.66 5.36 8.19
C ILE A 173 2.29 4.63 6.91
N SER A 174 1.25 3.78 6.96
CA SER A 174 0.81 3.03 5.78
C SER A 174 0.46 3.96 4.62
N VAL A 175 -0.34 4.99 4.87
CA VAL A 175 -0.76 5.96 3.83
C VAL A 175 0.39 6.89 3.42
N LEU A 176 1.21 7.38 4.35
CA LEU A 176 2.40 8.15 3.99
C LEU A 176 3.35 7.34 3.09
N ALA A 177 3.53 6.05 3.39
CA ALA A 177 4.37 5.17 2.62
C ALA A 177 3.81 4.87 1.24
N HIS A 178 2.49 4.75 1.11
CA HIS A 178 1.79 4.66 -0.16
C HIS A 178 2.13 5.86 -1.05
N GLU A 179 1.89 7.09 -0.57
CA GLU A 179 2.16 8.33 -1.32
C GLU A 179 3.64 8.52 -1.67
N LEU A 180 4.53 8.20 -0.72
CA LEU A 180 5.97 8.24 -0.97
C LEU A 180 6.39 7.24 -2.06
N THR A 181 5.66 6.14 -2.25
CA THR A 181 5.94 5.15 -3.30
C THR A 181 5.55 5.67 -4.68
N HIS A 182 4.46 6.44 -4.82
CA HIS A 182 4.16 7.18 -6.06
C HIS A 182 5.27 8.19 -6.39
N ILE A 183 5.74 8.96 -5.39
CA ILE A 183 6.89 9.87 -5.56
C ILE A 183 8.15 9.10 -5.98
N ALA A 184 8.37 7.93 -5.39
CA ALA A 184 9.49 7.06 -5.74
C ALA A 184 9.39 6.60 -7.21
N SER A 185 8.20 6.24 -7.71
CA SER A 185 7.99 5.92 -9.12
C SER A 185 8.30 7.14 -10.01
N GLY A 186 7.69 8.28 -9.69
CA GLY A 186 7.84 9.54 -10.41
C GLY A 186 7.36 9.49 -11.87
N GLN A 187 7.49 10.60 -12.60
CA GLN A 187 7.00 10.72 -13.99
C GLN A 187 7.69 9.77 -14.99
N SER A 188 8.84 9.20 -14.62
CA SER A 188 9.58 8.27 -15.46
C SER A 188 9.21 6.80 -15.22
N ASP A 189 8.22 6.54 -14.37
CA ASP A 189 7.74 5.20 -14.03
C ASP A 189 8.88 4.28 -13.56
N ALA A 190 9.79 4.81 -12.74
CA ALA A 190 11.04 4.12 -12.41
C ALA A 190 10.80 2.76 -11.74
N LEU A 191 9.68 2.63 -11.01
CA LEU A 191 9.27 1.42 -10.29
C LEU A 191 8.33 0.52 -11.10
N ARG A 192 7.92 0.88 -12.32
CA ARG A 192 6.98 0.09 -13.12
C ARG A 192 7.37 -1.38 -13.33
N PRO A 193 8.66 -1.76 -13.52
CA PRO A 193 9.03 -3.17 -13.56
C PRO A 193 8.70 -3.92 -12.26
N LEU A 194 8.87 -3.27 -11.11
CA LEU A 194 8.54 -3.81 -9.80
C LEU A 194 7.03 -3.95 -9.65
N PHE A 195 6.26 -2.90 -9.96
CA PHE A 195 4.79 -2.92 -9.88
C PHE A 195 4.20 -4.03 -10.75
N ARG A 196 4.70 -4.22 -11.97
CA ARG A 196 4.29 -5.31 -12.86
C ARG A 196 4.62 -6.69 -12.27
N ALA A 197 5.74 -6.83 -11.58
CA ALA A 197 6.12 -8.10 -10.96
C ALA A 197 5.21 -8.45 -9.78
N ILE A 198 4.93 -7.48 -8.90
CA ILE A 198 4.01 -7.61 -7.77
C ILE A 198 2.59 -7.91 -8.28
N GLY A 199 2.07 -7.11 -9.21
CA GLY A 199 0.72 -7.28 -9.77
C GLY A 199 0.51 -8.67 -10.39
N ARG A 200 1.50 -9.19 -11.14
CA ARG A 200 1.43 -10.57 -11.67
C ARG A 200 1.39 -11.63 -10.57
N ARG A 201 2.17 -11.47 -9.50
CA ARG A 201 2.16 -12.40 -8.37
C ARG A 201 0.81 -12.35 -7.64
N ALA A 202 0.29 -11.16 -7.39
CA ALA A 202 -1.01 -10.98 -6.76
C ALA A 202 -2.14 -11.57 -7.62
N ALA A 203 -2.15 -11.29 -8.93
CA ALA A 203 -3.13 -11.83 -9.87
C ALA A 203 -3.11 -13.37 -9.88
N ALA A 204 -1.92 -13.98 -9.89
CA ALA A 204 -1.78 -15.44 -9.85
C ALA A 204 -2.30 -16.07 -8.54
N ARG A 205 -2.20 -15.36 -7.41
CA ARG A 205 -2.63 -15.86 -6.10
C ARG A 205 -4.12 -15.62 -5.81
N THR A 206 -4.68 -14.54 -6.34
CA THR A 206 -6.07 -14.12 -6.08
C THR A 206 -7.04 -14.47 -7.19
N GLY A 207 -6.56 -14.64 -8.44
CA GLY A 207 -7.41 -14.74 -9.63
C GLY A 207 -7.95 -13.38 -10.12
N LEU A 208 -7.60 -12.26 -9.47
CA LEU A 208 -8.03 -10.92 -9.86
C LEU A 208 -7.21 -10.38 -11.03
N ARG A 209 -7.81 -9.48 -11.82
CA ARG A 209 -7.11 -8.73 -12.86
C ARG A 209 -6.35 -7.54 -12.23
N ILE A 210 -5.06 -7.74 -11.97
CA ILE A 210 -4.17 -6.76 -11.33
C ILE A 210 -3.04 -6.38 -12.30
N GLN A 211 -3.26 -5.31 -13.07
CA GLN A 211 -2.34 -4.79 -14.07
C GLN A 211 -2.52 -3.28 -14.24
N GLY A 212 -1.54 -2.59 -14.83
CA GLY A 212 -1.60 -1.14 -15.02
C GLY A 212 -1.65 -0.41 -13.67
N GLN A 213 -2.53 0.59 -13.55
CA GLN A 213 -2.69 1.39 -12.34
C GLN A 213 -3.00 0.53 -11.11
N ARG A 214 -3.89 -0.45 -11.21
CA ARG A 214 -4.18 -1.39 -10.09
C ARG A 214 -2.95 -2.13 -9.55
N ALA A 215 -1.96 -2.38 -10.40
CA ALA A 215 -0.71 -3.00 -9.95
C ALA A 215 0.22 -2.00 -9.27
N GLU A 216 0.17 -0.73 -9.67
CA GLU A 216 0.86 0.38 -9.00
C GLU A 216 0.26 0.64 -7.63
N GLU A 217 -1.04 0.89 -7.54
CA GLU A 217 -1.77 1.15 -6.29
C GLU A 217 -1.55 0.04 -5.26
N LEU A 218 -1.74 -1.23 -5.66
CA LEU A 218 -1.48 -2.37 -4.79
C LEU A 218 -0.01 -2.46 -4.34
N SER A 219 0.93 -2.03 -5.17
CA SER A 219 2.35 -2.02 -4.80
C SER A 219 2.67 -0.91 -3.80
N CYS A 220 2.04 0.27 -3.96
CA CYS A 220 2.10 1.36 -2.98
C CYS A 220 1.55 0.89 -1.63
N ASP A 221 0.40 0.20 -1.62
CA ASP A 221 -0.17 -0.40 -0.41
C ASP A 221 0.72 -1.48 0.21
N LEU A 222 1.36 -2.32 -0.61
CA LEU A 222 2.30 -3.33 -0.12
C LEU A 222 3.50 -2.67 0.57
N VAL A 223 4.05 -1.60 0.00
CA VAL A 223 5.11 -0.83 0.65
C VAL A 223 4.61 -0.21 1.95
N GLY A 224 3.38 0.30 1.98
CA GLY A 224 2.72 0.79 3.19
C GLY A 224 2.62 -0.25 4.30
N ALA A 225 2.15 -1.44 3.97
CA ALA A 225 2.05 -2.59 4.86
C ALA A 225 3.42 -2.98 5.45
N LEU A 226 4.44 -3.08 4.61
CA LEU A 226 5.80 -3.42 5.04
C LEU A 226 6.42 -2.32 5.92
N ALA A 227 6.19 -1.05 5.58
CA ALA A 227 6.66 0.08 6.37
C ALA A 227 6.01 0.10 7.76
N ALA A 228 4.68 -0.10 7.84
CA ALA A 228 3.96 -0.18 9.10
C ALA A 228 4.44 -1.35 9.97
N ARG A 229 4.58 -2.55 9.40
CA ARG A 229 5.13 -3.73 10.11
C ARG A 229 6.54 -3.47 10.65
N GLN A 230 7.39 -2.86 9.83
CA GLN A 230 8.76 -2.53 10.24
C GLN A 230 8.80 -1.44 11.34
N PHE A 231 7.90 -0.45 11.28
CA PHE A 231 7.75 0.53 12.36
C PHE A 231 7.33 -0.11 13.67
N ILE A 232 6.37 -1.04 13.64
CA ILE A 232 5.93 -1.79 14.81
C ILE A 232 7.11 -2.55 15.44
N ASN A 233 7.93 -3.21 14.61
CA ASN A 233 9.12 -3.92 15.07
C ASN A 233 10.18 -3.00 15.70
N GLN A 234 10.21 -1.72 15.32
CA GLN A 234 11.14 -0.72 15.85
C GLN A 234 10.60 0.04 17.07
N THR A 235 9.31 -0.10 17.36
CA THR A 235 8.64 0.66 18.42
C THR A 235 8.02 -0.31 19.43
N GLY A 236 8.60 -0.34 20.63
CA GLY A 236 8.01 -1.09 21.75
C GLY A 236 6.61 -0.55 22.09
N SER A 237 5.66 -1.44 22.34
CA SER A 237 4.31 -1.09 22.78
C SER A 237 3.75 -2.18 23.68
N TRP A 238 2.86 -1.78 24.59
CA TRP A 238 2.06 -2.69 25.42
C TRP A 238 0.82 -3.20 24.69
N GLU A 239 0.49 -2.60 23.55
CA GLU A 239 -0.67 -3.00 22.75
C GLU A 239 -0.40 -4.31 22.01
N PRO A 240 -1.40 -5.21 21.87
CA PRO A 240 -1.23 -6.45 21.16
C PRO A 240 -0.75 -6.24 19.73
N LEU A 241 0.28 -6.99 19.32
CA LEU A 241 0.84 -6.93 17.96
C LEU A 241 -0.25 -7.03 16.86
N PRO A 242 -1.23 -7.96 16.93
CA PRO A 242 -2.26 -8.07 15.91
C PRO A 242 -3.12 -6.80 15.76
N ARG A 243 -3.41 -6.12 16.87
CA ARG A 243 -4.15 -4.84 16.85
C ARG A 243 -3.35 -3.75 16.16
N ARG A 244 -2.06 -3.64 16.50
CA ARG A 244 -1.18 -2.64 15.87
C ARG A 244 -1.05 -2.87 14.37
N ILE A 245 -0.92 -4.13 13.95
CA ILE A 245 -0.87 -4.49 12.54
C ILE A 245 -2.20 -4.16 11.84
N ALA A 246 -3.34 -4.49 12.47
CA ALA A 246 -4.67 -4.28 11.89
C ALA A 246 -4.88 -2.82 11.45
N ARG A 247 -4.48 -1.85 12.28
CA ARG A 247 -4.60 -0.40 12.01
C ARG A 247 -4.11 0.06 10.64
N ALA A 248 -3.09 -0.59 10.07
CA ALA A 248 -2.60 -0.27 8.73
C ALA A 248 -3.58 -0.63 7.60
N PHE A 249 -4.54 -1.51 7.86
CA PHE A 249 -5.49 -2.06 6.88
C PHE A 249 -6.94 -1.70 7.15
N GLU A 250 -7.28 -1.28 8.36
CA GLU A 250 -8.66 -1.07 8.84
C GLU A 250 -9.51 -0.12 8.01
N HIS A 251 -8.89 0.87 7.35
CA HIS A 251 -9.61 1.76 6.43
C HIS A 251 -10.24 1.00 5.24
N ASN A 252 -9.79 -0.22 4.96
CA ASN A 252 -10.37 -1.12 3.96
C ASN A 252 -11.53 -1.98 4.47
N CYS A 253 -11.85 -1.93 5.76
CA CYS A 253 -12.96 -2.68 6.37
C CYS A 253 -14.29 -1.94 6.17
N VAL A 254 -14.70 -1.85 4.91
CA VAL A 254 -15.88 -1.12 4.42
C VAL A 254 -17.15 -1.97 4.41
N ASP A 255 -18.30 -1.32 4.48
CA ASP A 255 -19.61 -1.92 4.20
C ASP A 255 -19.89 -1.91 2.68
N ASP A 256 -19.64 -0.79 2.01
CA ASP A 256 -19.74 -0.64 0.55
C ASP A 256 -18.38 -0.89 -0.14
N ASP A 257 -18.25 -2.04 -0.80
CA ASP A 257 -17.01 -2.52 -1.42
C ASP A 257 -16.95 -2.19 -2.92
N ALA A 258 -16.97 -0.89 -3.23
CA ALA A 258 -16.85 -0.40 -4.60
C ALA A 258 -15.39 -0.43 -5.10
N SER A 259 -15.23 -0.61 -6.41
CA SER A 259 -13.95 -0.53 -7.14
C SER A 259 -14.10 0.53 -8.23
N ASP A 260 -13.00 1.17 -8.62
CA ASP A 260 -12.94 2.01 -9.80
C ASP A 260 -11.99 1.43 -10.87
N GLU A 261 -11.67 2.21 -11.90
CA GLU A 261 -10.79 1.79 -12.99
C GLU A 261 -9.33 1.65 -12.54
N ASP A 262 -8.92 2.40 -11.52
CA ASP A 262 -7.53 2.59 -11.10
C ASP A 262 -7.17 1.72 -9.88
N HIS A 263 -8.13 1.45 -9.00
CA HIS A 263 -7.97 0.75 -7.73
C HIS A 263 -8.74 -0.58 -7.71
N LEU A 264 -8.27 -1.51 -6.88
CA LEU A 264 -9.10 -2.64 -6.45
C LEU A 264 -10.10 -2.15 -5.42
N SER A 265 -11.22 -2.87 -5.24
CA SER A 265 -12.11 -2.60 -4.11
C SER A 265 -11.35 -2.80 -2.78
N PRO A 266 -11.70 -2.06 -1.71
CA PRO A 266 -10.98 -2.15 -0.43
C PRO A 266 -10.81 -3.59 0.09
N ARG A 267 -11.86 -4.43 0.00
CA ARG A 267 -11.77 -5.83 0.44
C ARG A 267 -10.88 -6.68 -0.47
N ASN A 268 -10.78 -6.33 -1.76
CA ASN A 268 -9.85 -6.99 -2.68
C ASN A 268 -8.42 -6.51 -2.49
N THR A 269 -8.20 -5.25 -2.11
CA THR A 269 -6.89 -4.71 -1.73
C THR A 269 -6.33 -5.47 -0.53
N ILE A 270 -7.06 -5.53 0.60
CA ILE A 270 -6.59 -6.24 1.80
C ILE A 270 -6.34 -7.73 1.51
N ARG A 271 -7.21 -8.38 0.72
CA ARG A 271 -7.01 -9.77 0.29
C ARG A 271 -5.73 -9.93 -0.52
N ALA A 272 -5.52 -9.07 -1.52
CA ALA A 272 -4.33 -9.12 -2.36
C ALA A 272 -3.05 -8.92 -1.55
N LEU A 273 -3.03 -7.96 -0.62
CA LEU A 273 -1.90 -7.71 0.28
C LEU A 273 -1.56 -8.93 1.14
N PHE A 274 -2.55 -9.53 1.79
CA PHE A 274 -2.34 -10.74 2.60
C PHE A 274 -1.98 -11.97 1.78
N THR A 275 -2.39 -12.06 0.51
CA THR A 275 -1.89 -13.11 -0.39
C THR A 275 -0.44 -12.87 -0.82
N LEU A 276 0.03 -11.63 -0.87
CA LEU A 276 1.41 -11.30 -1.21
C LEU A 276 2.37 -11.59 -0.03
N ASP A 277 1.95 -11.25 1.20
CA ASP A 277 2.66 -11.53 2.46
C ASP A 277 1.80 -12.38 3.42
N VAL A 278 1.94 -13.71 3.31
CA VAL A 278 1.21 -14.67 4.17
C VAL A 278 1.74 -14.67 5.61
N SER A 279 2.97 -14.23 5.84
CA SER A 279 3.52 -14.07 7.20
C SER A 279 2.75 -13.00 7.96
N LEU A 280 2.50 -11.87 7.30
CA LEU A 280 1.69 -10.78 7.84
C LEU A 280 0.25 -11.25 8.13
N ALA A 281 -0.36 -12.01 7.22
CA ALA A 281 -1.68 -12.60 7.44
C ALA A 281 -1.69 -13.54 8.67
N SER A 282 -0.63 -14.32 8.84
CA SER A 282 -0.51 -15.27 9.95
C SER A 282 -0.35 -14.57 11.31
N GLU A 283 0.37 -13.46 11.37
CA GLU A 283 0.51 -12.62 12.58
C GLU A 283 -0.85 -12.10 13.07
N LEU A 284 -1.72 -11.70 12.14
CA LEU A 284 -3.10 -11.28 12.45
C LEU A 284 -3.98 -12.46 12.86
N ALA A 285 -3.91 -13.58 12.14
CA ALA A 285 -4.76 -14.74 12.38
C ALA A 285 -4.43 -15.48 13.69
N ALA A 286 -3.17 -15.44 14.16
CA ALA A 286 -2.76 -16.08 15.40
C ALA A 286 -3.45 -15.50 16.65
N ALA A 287 -3.87 -14.22 16.60
CA ALA A 287 -4.58 -13.52 17.67
C ALA A 287 -5.93 -14.17 18.02
N THR A 288 -6.62 -14.71 17.02
CA THR A 288 -7.96 -15.31 17.17
C THR A 288 -7.90 -16.68 17.83
N ILE A 289 -6.74 -17.37 17.77
CA ILE A 289 -6.57 -18.69 18.38
C ILE A 289 -6.34 -18.55 19.89
N GLY A 290 -5.55 -17.56 20.33
CA GLY A 290 -5.29 -17.32 21.76
C GLY A 290 -6.53 -16.90 22.57
N THR A 291 -7.50 -16.24 21.93
CA THR A 291 -8.75 -15.81 22.59
C THR A 291 -9.77 -16.96 22.72
N ASN A 292 -9.80 -17.92 21.81
CA ASN A 292 -10.69 -19.08 21.89
C ASN A 292 -10.21 -20.15 22.90
N VAL A 293 -8.89 -20.29 23.11
CA VAL A 293 -8.35 -21.23 24.11
C VAL A 293 -8.65 -20.76 25.55
N ILE A 294 -8.66 -19.45 25.80
CA ILE A 294 -9.01 -18.90 27.13
C ILE A 294 -10.53 -19.03 27.38
N ARG A 295 -11.38 -18.86 26.35
CA ARG A 295 -12.83 -18.97 26.50
C ARG A 295 -13.32 -20.41 26.71
N SER A 296 -12.62 -21.40 26.15
CA SER A 296 -12.99 -22.81 26.34
C SER A 296 -12.59 -23.37 27.72
N SER A 297 -11.73 -22.66 28.46
CA SER A 297 -11.30 -23.05 29.81
C SER A 297 -12.18 -22.49 30.94
N ALA A 298 -13.16 -21.63 30.63
CA ALA A 298 -14.00 -20.97 31.62
C ALA A 298 -15.34 -21.69 31.91
N THR A 299 -15.49 -22.95 31.50
CA THR A 299 -16.75 -23.71 31.69
C THR A 299 -16.51 -25.01 32.46
N ALA A 300 -15.98 -24.95 33.68
CA ALA A 300 -15.97 -26.10 34.60
C ALA A 300 -15.68 -25.71 36.05
N LEU A 301 -16.46 -24.81 36.66
CA LEU A 301 -16.55 -24.70 38.12
C LEU A 301 -18.00 -24.47 38.54
N THR A 302 -18.79 -25.54 38.51
CA THR A 302 -20.01 -25.62 39.31
C THR A 302 -19.64 -25.78 40.79
N PRO A 303 -20.19 -24.98 41.71
CA PRO A 303 -19.97 -25.18 43.13
C PRO A 303 -20.80 -26.39 43.60
N SER A 304 -20.12 -27.41 44.10
CA SER A 304 -20.75 -28.50 44.84
C SER A 304 -21.27 -27.95 46.17
N ALA A 305 -22.60 -27.84 46.29
CA ALA A 305 -23.26 -27.72 47.56
C ALA A 305 -23.17 -29.06 48.31
N SER A 306 -22.50 -29.07 49.45
CA SER A 306 -22.63 -30.17 50.42
C SER A 306 -22.54 -29.62 51.84
N ARG A 307 -23.65 -29.87 52.55
CA ARG A 307 -23.91 -29.71 53.98
C ARG A 307 -22.78 -30.32 54.81
N PHE A 308 -22.39 -29.64 55.91
CA PHE A 308 -22.57 -30.06 57.30
C PHE A 308 -22.41 -28.84 58.20
#